data_AF-A0A534N1V6-F1
#
_entry.id   AF-A0A534N1V6-F1
#
_cell.length_a   1.000
_cell.length_b   1.000
_cell.length_c   1.000
_cell.angle_alpha   90.00
_cell.angle_beta   90.00
_cell.angle_gamma   90.00
#
_symmetry.space_group_name_H-M   'P 1'
#
loop_
_entity.id
_entity.type
_entity.pdbx_description
1 polymer ?
#
loop_
_entity_poly.entity_id
_entity_poly.type
_entity_poly.pdbx_seq_one_letter_code
_entity_poly.pdbx_strand_id
1 'polypeptide(L)'
;MELRNHPLMSRRGIRNWPPVWTWIGGEENKRPKAEVGVLSDVKLSTIEPRDRCFLVMEYEGSSYMGSLLFDDSSFCDGIFTLLRTQVHRSIEYIGGLDLTYTM
;
A
#
# COMPACT_ATOMS: atom_id res chain seq x y z
N MET A 1 5.23 -10.42 -12.94
CA MET A 1 3.89 -10.30 -12.37
C MET A 1 3.83 -9.01 -11.57
N GLU A 2 2.98 -8.07 -11.99
CA GLU A 2 2.84 -6.78 -11.31
C GLU A 2 2.28 -6.93 -9.89
N LEU A 3 2.71 -6.05 -8.98
CA LEU A 3 2.25 -5.98 -7.59
C LEU A 3 0.72 -5.97 -7.51
N ARG A 4 0.05 -5.12 -8.31
CA ARG A 4 -1.42 -5.02 -8.34
C ARG A 4 -2.14 -6.33 -8.72
N ASN A 5 -1.42 -7.24 -9.38
CA ASN A 5 -1.94 -8.50 -9.91
C ASN A 5 -1.42 -9.72 -9.15
N HIS A 6 -0.57 -9.53 -8.13
CA HIS A 6 0.03 -10.62 -7.39
C HIS A 6 -1.02 -11.36 -6.52
N PRO A 7 -1.12 -12.70 -6.56
CA PRO A 7 -2.17 -13.44 -5.86
C PRO A 7 -2.12 -13.26 -4.33
N LEU A 8 -0.93 -13.08 -3.77
CA LEU A 8 -0.74 -12.82 -2.33
C LEU A 8 -1.02 -11.36 -1.93
N MET A 9 -1.26 -10.44 -2.88
CA MET A 9 -1.78 -9.09 -2.58
C MET A 9 -3.30 -9.15 -2.34
N SER A 10 -3.68 -9.98 -1.37
CA SER A 10 -5.06 -10.23 -1.00
C SER A 10 -5.20 -10.62 0.47
N ARG A 11 -6.43 -10.48 0.99
CA ARG A 11 -6.84 -11.01 2.28
C ARG A 11 -8.06 -11.89 2.08
N ARG A 12 -8.00 -13.15 2.48
CA ARG A 12 -9.05 -14.16 2.28
C ARG A 12 -9.51 -14.21 0.81
N GLY A 13 -8.55 -14.09 -0.12
CA GLY A 13 -8.80 -14.07 -1.57
C GLY A 13 -9.35 -12.76 -2.13
N ILE A 14 -9.60 -11.74 -1.31
CA ILE A 14 -10.03 -10.42 -1.75
C ILE A 14 -8.82 -9.53 -2.00
N ARG A 15 -8.65 -9.02 -3.21
CA ARG A 15 -7.53 -8.11 -3.58
C ARG A 15 -7.52 -6.89 -2.66
N ASN A 16 -6.35 -6.56 -2.15
CA ASN A 16 -6.17 -5.43 -1.23
C ASN A 16 -5.51 -4.20 -1.89
N TRP A 17 -5.16 -4.31 -3.17
CA TRP A 17 -4.54 -3.26 -3.97
C TRP A 17 -5.44 -2.82 -5.15
N PRO A 18 -5.55 -1.51 -5.44
CA PRO A 18 -5.06 -0.40 -4.62
C PRO A 18 -5.80 -0.32 -3.28
N PRO A 19 -5.16 0.19 -2.22
CA PRO A 19 -5.80 0.30 -0.93
C PRO A 19 -6.94 1.31 -0.96
N VAL A 20 -7.89 1.14 -0.04
CA VAL A 20 -8.91 2.16 0.23
C VAL A 20 -8.27 3.29 1.01
N TRP A 21 -8.43 4.52 0.52
CA TRP A 21 -7.82 5.71 1.10
C TRP A 21 -8.76 6.40 2.08
N THR A 22 -8.26 6.60 3.30
CA THR A 22 -8.92 7.37 4.37
C THR A 22 -8.19 8.69 4.53
N TRP A 23 -8.92 9.80 4.45
CA TRP A 23 -8.34 11.13 4.68
C TRP A 23 -7.86 11.27 6.13
N ILE A 24 -6.64 11.76 6.31
CA ILE A 24 -6.03 11.94 7.65
C ILE A 24 -5.60 13.38 7.92
N GLY A 25 -5.66 14.28 6.92
CA GLY A 25 -5.36 15.69 7.10
C GLY A 25 -5.05 16.44 5.80
N GLY A 26 -4.72 17.73 5.94
CA GLY A 26 -4.49 18.65 4.83
C GLY A 26 -5.69 19.53 4.53
N GLU A 27 -5.72 20.08 3.31
CA GLU A 27 -6.71 21.10 2.92
C GLU A 27 -8.14 20.56 2.83
N GLU A 28 -8.36 19.48 2.08
CA GLU A 28 -9.69 18.95 1.78
C GLU A 28 -9.65 17.44 1.49
N ASN A 29 -10.66 16.71 1.95
CA ASN A 29 -10.87 15.33 1.54
C ASN A 29 -11.41 15.24 0.08
N LYS A 30 -10.51 15.01 -0.87
CA LYS A 30 -10.76 14.80 -2.31
C LYS A 30 -11.36 13.43 -2.65
N ARG A 31 -11.46 12.52 -1.68
CA ARG A 31 -11.99 11.15 -1.85
C ARG A 31 -11.32 10.40 -3.01
N PRO A 32 -9.98 10.29 -3.01
CA PRO A 32 -9.24 9.67 -4.09
C PRO A 32 -9.69 8.21 -4.28
N LYS A 33 -9.78 7.81 -5.55
CA LYS A 33 -10.08 6.45 -5.96
C LYS A 33 -8.89 5.91 -6.77
N ALA A 34 -8.66 4.61 -6.66
CA ALA A 34 -7.61 3.91 -7.39
C ALA A 34 -6.16 4.33 -7.01
N GLU A 35 -5.25 4.21 -7.97
CA GLU A 35 -3.81 4.41 -7.81
C GLU A 35 -3.42 5.87 -8.10
N VAL A 36 -3.72 6.77 -7.18
CA VAL A 36 -3.38 8.20 -7.30
C VAL A 36 -2.41 8.63 -6.21
N GLY A 37 -1.80 9.79 -6.40
CA GLY A 37 -0.91 10.37 -5.40
C GLY A 37 0.47 9.71 -5.33
N VAL A 38 1.22 10.15 -4.33
CA VAL A 38 2.61 9.77 -4.10
C VAL A 38 2.75 9.18 -2.72
N LEU A 39 3.40 8.02 -2.63
CA LEU A 39 3.68 7.37 -1.35
C LEU A 39 4.62 8.24 -0.51
N SER A 40 4.19 8.68 0.67
CA SER A 40 4.98 9.53 1.58
C SER A 40 5.52 8.80 2.80
N ASP A 41 4.84 7.75 3.28
CA ASP A 41 5.34 6.90 4.37
C ASP A 41 4.73 5.49 4.30
N VAL A 42 5.38 4.54 4.98
CA VAL A 42 4.93 3.16 5.10
C VAL A 42 5.16 2.68 6.53
N LYS A 43 4.14 2.14 7.18
CA LYS A 43 4.22 1.62 8.54
C LYS A 43 3.78 0.17 8.60
N LEU A 44 4.46 -0.62 9.42
CA LEU A 44 4.07 -2.00 9.71
C LEU A 44 3.31 -2.03 11.02
N SER A 45 2.28 -2.88 11.12
CA SER A 45 1.56 -3.08 12.38
C SER A 45 2.52 -3.58 13.47
N THR A 46 2.47 -2.97 14.65
CA THR A 46 3.16 -3.47 15.85
C THR A 46 2.28 -4.39 16.69
N ILE A 47 1.00 -4.55 16.32
CA ILE A 47 0.02 -5.40 16.98
C ILE A 47 0.00 -6.75 16.28
N GLU A 48 0.10 -7.84 17.04
CA GLU A 48 0.00 -9.20 16.51
C GLU A 48 -1.45 -9.58 16.13
N PRO A 49 -1.65 -10.33 15.03
CA PRO A 49 -0.63 -10.76 14.07
C PRO A 49 -0.09 -9.59 13.24
N ARG A 50 1.22 -9.58 12.95
CA ARG A 50 1.86 -8.62 12.03
C ARG A 50 1.47 -8.87 10.58
N ASP A 51 0.20 -8.64 10.27
CA ASP A 51 -0.44 -8.96 8.99
C ASP A 51 -0.95 -7.71 8.24
N ARG A 52 -0.54 -6.52 8.71
CA ARG A 52 -0.98 -5.24 8.15
C ARG A 52 0.16 -4.29 7.87
N CYS A 53 0.11 -3.72 6.68
CA CYS A 53 0.93 -2.59 6.26
C CYS A 53 0.03 -1.37 6.03
N PHE A 54 0.45 -0.22 6.53
CA PHE A 54 -0.22 1.06 6.36
C PHE A 54 0.60 1.92 5.42
N LEU A 55 -0.05 2.48 4.40
CA LEU A 55 0.55 3.40 3.45
C LEU A 55 0.02 4.80 3.76
N VAL A 56 0.90 5.79 3.76
CA VAL A 56 0.51 7.20 3.74
C VAL A 56 0.84 7.75 2.37
N MET A 57 -0.12 8.44 1.74
CA MET A 57 0.08 9.10 0.47
C MET A 57 -0.28 10.57 0.54
N GLU A 58 0.41 11.38 -0.27
CA GLU A 58 0.02 12.76 -0.55
C GLU A 58 -0.71 12.82 -1.89
N TYR A 59 -1.82 13.57 -1.91
CA TYR A 59 -2.59 13.83 -3.12
C TYR A 59 -3.27 15.20 -3.03
N GLU A 60 -2.96 16.08 -3.98
CA GLU A 60 -3.57 17.43 -4.10
C GLU A 60 -3.58 18.22 -2.77
N GLY A 61 -2.42 18.31 -2.11
CA GLY A 61 -2.27 19.07 -0.86
C GLY A 61 -2.91 18.42 0.38
N SER A 62 -3.33 17.16 0.27
CA SER A 62 -3.95 16.40 1.37
C SER A 62 -3.33 15.03 1.55
N SER A 63 -3.34 14.56 2.79
CA SER A 63 -2.72 13.29 3.18
C SER A 63 -3.79 12.23 3.44
N TYR A 64 -3.51 11.00 3.00
CA TYR A 64 -4.41 9.86 3.12
C TYR A 64 -3.67 8.64 3.64
N MET A 65 -4.38 7.80 4.40
CA MET A 65 -3.88 6.51 4.85
C MET A 65 -4.65 5.37 4.18
N GLY A 66 -3.93 4.39 3.67
CA GLY A 66 -4.44 3.12 3.18
C GLY A 66 -3.91 1.97 4.03
N SER A 67 -4.63 0.85 4.03
CA SER A 67 -4.20 -0.36 4.74
C SER A 67 -4.23 -1.57 3.81
N LEU A 68 -3.15 -2.34 3.82
CA LEU A 68 -3.03 -3.63 3.15
C LEU A 68 -3.02 -4.71 4.23
N LEU A 69 -3.93 -5.67 4.10
CA LEU A 69 -4.04 -6.82 5.00
C LEU A 69 -3.63 -8.07 4.23
N PHE A 70 -2.87 -8.94 4.86
CA PHE A 70 -2.34 -10.16 4.24
C PHE A 70 -2.76 -11.39 5.03
N ASP A 71 -2.81 -12.55 4.37
CA ASP A 71 -2.96 -13.85 5.05
C ASP A 71 -1.61 -14.46 5.47
N ASP A 72 -0.51 -14.03 4.83
CA ASP A 72 0.86 -14.47 5.11
C ASP A 72 1.67 -13.28 5.68
N SER A 73 2.16 -13.43 6.91
CA SER A 73 2.97 -12.40 7.58
C SER A 73 4.36 -12.23 6.97
N SER A 74 4.97 -13.29 6.45
CA SER A 74 6.27 -13.21 5.78
C SER A 74 6.14 -12.46 4.46
N PHE A 75 5.04 -12.69 3.73
CA PHE A 75 4.72 -11.88 2.55
C PHE A 75 4.46 -10.41 2.92
N CYS A 76 3.74 -10.15 4.02
CA CYS A 76 3.52 -8.80 4.53
C CYS A 76 4.84 -8.06 4.82
N ASP A 77 5.78 -8.71 5.50
CA ASP A 77 7.09 -8.15 5.84
C ASP A 77 7.93 -7.81 4.59
N GLY A 78 7.91 -8.69 3.58
CA GLY A 78 8.60 -8.42 2.32
C GLY A 78 7.94 -7.30 1.51
N ILE A 79 6.60 -7.23 1.48
CA ILE A 79 5.90 -6.09 0.87
C ILE A 79 6.18 -4.79 1.61
N PHE A 80 6.21 -4.79 2.95
CA PHE A 80 6.60 -3.62 3.73
C PHE A 80 8.02 -3.14 3.36
N THR A 81 8.96 -4.08 3.28
CA THR A 81 10.35 -3.79 2.90
C THR A 81 10.43 -3.21 1.50
N LEU A 82 9.72 -3.81 0.54
CA LEU A 82 9.62 -3.31 -0.83
C LEU A 82 9.06 -1.89 -0.85
N LEU A 83 7.87 -1.66 -0.27
CA LEU A 83 7.20 -0.36 -0.28
C LEU A 83 8.05 0.74 0.38
N ARG A 84 8.78 0.42 1.44
CA ARG A 84 9.75 1.35 2.08
C ARG A 84 10.81 1.85 1.10
N THR A 85 11.26 1.03 0.15
CA THR A 85 12.23 1.46 -0.89
C THR A 85 11.60 2.34 -1.98
N GLN A 86 10.28 2.41 -2.04
CA GLN A 86 9.51 3.10 -3.09
C GLN A 86 8.84 4.38 -2.59
N VAL A 87 9.18 4.85 -1.38
CA VAL A 87 8.72 6.15 -0.88
C VAL A 87 9.14 7.26 -1.87
N HIS A 88 8.26 8.24 -2.07
CA HIS A 88 8.31 9.28 -3.10
C HIS A 88 8.01 8.84 -4.53
N ARG A 89 7.60 7.58 -4.76
CA ARG A 89 7.07 7.12 -6.05
C ARG A 89 5.55 7.23 -6.10
N SER A 90 5.00 7.34 -7.30
CA SER A 90 3.54 7.34 -7.49
C SER A 90 2.97 5.96 -7.13
N ILE A 91 1.74 5.95 -6.61
CA ILE A 91 1.03 4.69 -6.31
C ILE A 91 0.85 3.86 -7.58
N GLU A 92 0.61 4.51 -8.74
CA GLU A 92 0.51 3.85 -10.04
C GLU A 92 1.80 3.12 -10.42
N TYR A 93 2.97 3.76 -10.26
CA TYR A 93 4.26 3.14 -10.53
C TYR A 93 4.47 1.91 -9.63
N ILE A 94 4.16 2.05 -8.32
CA ILE A 94 4.29 0.96 -7.35
C ILE A 94 3.40 -0.22 -7.72
N GLY A 95 2.16 0.04 -8.14
CA GLY A 95 1.23 -1.00 -8.59
C GLY A 95 1.76 -1.80 -9.78
N GLY A 96 2.63 -1.20 -10.60
CA GLY A 96 3.24 -1.83 -11.79
C GLY A 96 4.56 -2.55 -11.52
N LEU A 97 5.07 -2.56 -10.27
CA LEU A 97 6.32 -3.22 -9.95
C LEU A 97 6.25 -4.72 -10.20
N ASP A 98 7.26 -5.27 -10.86
CA ASP A 98 7.36 -6.70 -11.08
C ASP A 98 7.88 -7.43 -9.82
N LEU A 99 7.09 -8.35 -9.30
CA LEU A 99 7.42 -9.16 -8.12
C LEU A 99 8.02 -10.53 -8.47
N THR A 100 8.17 -10.89 -9.74
CA THR A 100 8.60 -12.26 -10.14
C THR A 100 10.02 -12.64 -9.67
N TYR A 101 10.83 -11.66 -9.27
CA TYR A 101 12.23 -11.87 -8.85
C TYR A 101 12.52 -11.41 -7.42
N THR A 102 11.50 -10.93 -6.69
CA THR A 102 11.72 -10.13 -5.47
C THR A 102 11.23 -10.85 -4.19
N MET A 103 10.48 -11.95 -4.29
CA MET A 103 9.95 -12.69 -3.15
C MET A 103 9.86 -14.19 -3.42
#